data_AF-A0A1I4L5U8-F1
#
_entry.id   AF-A0A1I4L5U8-F1
#
_cell.length_a   1.000
_cell.length_b   1.000
_cell.length_c   1.000
_cell.angle_alpha   90.00
_cell.angle_beta   90.00
_cell.angle_gamma   90.00
#
_symmetry.space_group_name_H-M   'P 1'
#
loop_
_entity.id
_entity.type
_entity.pdbx_description
1 polymer ?
#
loop_
_entity_poly.entity_id
_entity_poly.type
_entity_poly.pdbx_seq_one_letter_code
_entity_poly.pdbx_strand_id
1 'polypeptide(L)'
;MLEFLTVIAVAGLLVLGLLTAAAWLLFQRLRRSRLTTTARTVVAVGPLILATCRPATVRNPVATLRMLRLTRAQRELRRRVGDGVRTGAYLGDVPAMLPRLQAETDRIRIGLGRQPGAATPAGRQLLAAADRHLATLTDLSDAAAATLALPAAEGTLSQEAEEAAHGLRLYAAAYAELTGPTASTVPQRMAG
;
A
#
# COMPACT_ATOMS: atom_id res chain seq x y z
N MET A 1 -39.66 12.94 -42.77
CA MET A 1 -39.92 13.35 -41.36
C MET A 1 -39.91 12.19 -40.38
N LEU A 2 -40.39 10.99 -40.75
CA LEU A 2 -40.34 9.79 -39.90
C LEU A 2 -38.91 9.38 -39.51
N GLU A 3 -37.94 9.50 -40.42
CA GLU A 3 -36.53 9.15 -40.15
C GLU A 3 -35.86 10.05 -39.08
N PHE A 4 -36.22 11.33 -39.01
CA PHE A 4 -35.70 12.21 -37.97
C PHE A 4 -36.29 11.87 -36.59
N LEU A 5 -37.56 11.48 -36.54
CA LEU A 5 -38.21 11.03 -35.31
C LEU A 5 -37.62 9.71 -34.81
N THR A 6 -37.29 8.77 -35.71
CA THR A 6 -36.63 7.51 -35.31
C THR A 6 -35.21 7.74 -34.80
N VAL A 7 -34.43 8.62 -35.44
CA VAL A 7 -33.08 8.98 -34.98
C VAL A 7 -33.12 9.63 -33.59
N ILE A 8 -34.05 10.56 -33.35
CA ILE A 8 -34.20 11.21 -32.03
C ILE A 8 -34.65 10.19 -30.98
N ALA A 9 -35.58 9.29 -31.31
CA ALA A 9 -36.04 8.25 -30.39
C ALA A 9 -34.91 7.27 -30.02
N VAL A 10 -34.11 6.85 -30.99
CA VAL A 10 -32.95 5.96 -30.76
C VAL A 10 -31.87 6.67 -29.93
N ALA A 11 -31.58 7.94 -30.21
CA ALA A 11 -30.64 8.72 -29.43
C ALA A 11 -31.10 8.89 -27.97
N GLY A 12 -32.40 9.16 -27.75
CA GLY A 12 -32.99 9.26 -26.42
C GLY A 12 -32.88 7.94 -25.64
N LEU A 13 -33.16 6.81 -26.30
CA LEU A 13 -33.05 5.49 -25.69
C LEU A 13 -31.61 5.14 -25.32
N LEU A 14 -30.64 5.51 -26.17
CA LEU A 14 -29.21 5.35 -25.89
C LEU A 14 -28.77 6.15 -24.68
N VAL A 15 -29.17 7.43 -24.58
CA VAL A 15 -28.83 8.29 -23.43
C VAL A 15 -29.44 7.73 -22.14
N LEU A 16 -30.70 7.28 -22.19
CA LEU A 16 -31.36 6.67 -21.05
C LEU A 16 -30.67 5.36 -20.61
N GLY A 17 -30.30 4.52 -21.57
CA GLY A 17 -29.51 3.30 -21.33
C GLY A 17 -28.16 3.60 -20.69
N LEU A 18 -27.48 4.65 -21.15
CA LEU A 18 -26.18 5.06 -20.62
C LEU A 18 -26.30 5.63 -19.19
N LEU A 19 -27.34 6.42 -18.92
CA LEU A 19 -27.62 6.96 -17.59
C LEU A 19 -27.97 5.85 -16.59
N THR A 20 -28.81 4.89 -17.00
CA THR A 20 -29.16 3.74 -16.15
C THR A 20 -27.96 2.84 -15.90
N ALA A 21 -27.11 2.59 -16.90
CA ALA A 21 -25.86 1.85 -16.74
C ALA A 21 -24.86 2.58 -15.82
N ALA A 22 -24.70 3.90 -15.98
CA ALA A 22 -23.85 4.71 -15.12
C ALA A 22 -24.35 4.72 -13.66
N ALA A 23 -25.67 4.88 -13.47
CA ALA A 23 -26.31 4.79 -12.15
C ALA A 23 -26.13 3.40 -11.53
N TRP A 24 -26.25 2.34 -12.34
CA TRP A 24 -26.04 0.96 -11.91
C TRP A 24 -24.59 0.69 -11.52
N LEU A 25 -23.61 1.19 -12.29
CA LEU A 25 -22.19 1.09 -11.95
C LEU A 25 -21.86 1.89 -10.70
N LEU A 26 -22.44 3.08 -10.52
CA LEU A 26 -22.32 3.85 -9.28
C LEU A 26 -22.88 3.06 -8.10
N PHE A 27 -24.06 2.47 -8.27
CA PHE A 27 -24.72 1.65 -7.26
C PHE A 27 -23.93 0.37 -6.93
N GLN A 28 -23.36 -0.31 -7.94
CA GLN A 28 -22.48 -1.45 -7.72
C GLN A 28 -21.18 -1.05 -7.03
N ARG A 29 -20.62 0.12 -7.35
CA ARG A 29 -19.42 0.67 -6.71
C ARG A 29 -19.69 1.03 -5.24
N LEU A 30 -20.87 1.58 -4.96
CA LEU A 30 -21.39 1.84 -3.61
C LEU A 30 -21.71 0.55 -2.84
N ARG A 31 -22.21 -0.50 -3.51
CA ARG A 31 -22.44 -1.83 -2.92
C ARG A 31 -21.15 -2.60 -2.64
N ARG A 32 -20.14 -2.51 -3.52
CA ARG A 32 -18.82 -3.13 -3.32
C ARG A 32 -18.02 -2.45 -2.21
N SER A 33 -18.27 -1.16 -1.96
CA SER A 33 -17.81 -0.49 -0.75
C SER A 33 -18.66 -0.97 0.44
N ARG A 34 -18.12 -1.90 1.24
CA ARG A 34 -18.75 -2.45 2.45
C ARG A 34 -18.97 -1.35 3.53
N LEU A 35 -19.96 -0.50 3.32
CA LEU A 35 -20.51 0.43 4.32
C LEU A 35 -22.04 0.33 4.43
N THR A 36 -22.66 -0.67 3.79
CA THR A 36 -24.12 -0.84 3.74
C THR A 36 -24.64 -1.99 4.61
N THR A 37 -23.86 -2.48 5.56
CA THR A 37 -24.39 -3.31 6.67
C THR A 37 -24.85 -2.47 7.87
N THR A 38 -24.55 -1.18 7.93
CA THR A 38 -24.96 -0.30 9.03
C THR A 38 -26.18 0.58 8.70
N ALA A 39 -26.52 0.75 7.43
CA ALA A 39 -27.60 1.68 7.02
C ALA A 39 -29.00 1.07 6.97
N ARG A 40 -29.14 -0.27 6.91
CA ARG A 40 -30.45 -0.93 6.75
C ARG A 40 -31.16 -1.29 8.05
N THR A 41 -30.49 -1.26 9.19
CA THR A 41 -31.11 -1.45 10.51
C THR A 41 -31.73 -0.16 11.07
N VAL A 42 -31.42 1.00 10.49
CA VAL A 42 -31.85 2.31 11.01
C VAL A 42 -33.22 2.75 10.50
N VAL A 43 -33.67 2.24 9.34
CA VAL A 43 -34.95 2.67 8.74
C VAL A 43 -36.17 1.98 9.37
N ALA A 44 -35.99 0.86 10.08
CA ALA A 44 -37.10 0.12 10.70
C ALA A 44 -37.38 0.53 12.17
N VAL A 45 -36.51 1.29 12.84
CA VAL A 45 -36.63 1.62 14.28
C VAL A 45 -36.51 3.14 14.52
N GLY A 46 -37.22 3.89 13.69
CA GLY A 46 -36.90 5.27 13.29
C GLY A 46 -37.13 6.45 14.25
N PRO A 47 -37.81 6.39 15.42
CA PRO A 47 -37.85 7.59 16.28
C PRO A 47 -37.31 7.40 17.71
N LEU A 48 -37.23 6.18 18.24
CA LEU A 48 -36.93 5.95 19.66
C LEU A 48 -35.43 5.73 19.99
N ILE A 49 -34.61 5.40 18.99
CA ILE A 49 -33.15 5.19 19.18
C ILE A 49 -32.34 6.49 18.92
N LEU A 50 -32.93 7.48 18.25
CA LEU A 50 -32.24 8.76 17.95
C LEU A 50 -31.97 9.61 19.20
N ALA A 51 -32.62 9.34 20.33
CA ALA A 51 -32.33 10.02 21.60
C ALA A 51 -31.15 9.39 22.37
N THR A 52 -30.85 8.10 22.15
CA THR A 52 -29.81 7.37 22.91
C THR A 52 -28.52 7.18 22.11
N CYS A 53 -28.59 7.16 20.78
CA CYS A 53 -27.42 7.25 19.91
C CYS A 53 -27.02 8.71 19.64
N ARG A 54 -27.00 9.54 20.69
CA ARG A 54 -26.34 10.85 20.60
C ARG A 54 -24.88 10.53 20.26
N PRO A 55 -24.36 10.88 19.06
CA PRO A 55 -22.97 10.64 18.76
C PRO A 55 -22.21 11.36 19.84
N ALA A 56 -21.45 10.59 20.64
CA ALA A 56 -20.64 11.11 21.73
C ALA A 56 -19.97 12.37 21.19
N THR A 57 -20.37 13.50 21.75
CA THR A 57 -19.98 14.85 21.36
C THR A 57 -18.50 14.81 21.01
N VAL A 58 -18.18 15.01 19.72
CA VAL A 58 -16.82 14.89 19.20
C VAL A 58 -15.97 15.91 19.96
N ARG A 59 -15.35 15.45 21.04
CA ARG A 59 -14.76 16.29 22.08
C ARG A 59 -13.56 17.08 21.54
N ASN A 60 -13.03 16.68 20.37
CA ASN A 60 -11.98 17.39 19.67
C ASN A 60 -11.94 17.03 18.16
N PRO A 61 -12.50 17.87 17.26
CA PRO A 61 -12.51 17.60 15.82
C PRO A 61 -11.11 17.54 15.21
N VAL A 62 -10.15 18.28 15.76
CA VAL A 62 -8.75 18.28 15.29
C VAL A 62 -8.10 16.92 15.52
N ALA A 63 -8.31 16.32 16.69
CA ALA A 63 -7.81 14.99 17.00
C ALA A 63 -8.40 13.94 16.06
N THR A 64 -9.71 14.02 15.78
CA THR A 64 -10.40 13.09 14.87
C THR A 64 -9.87 13.19 13.45
N LEU A 65 -9.68 14.40 12.93
CA LEU A 65 -9.07 14.61 11.61
C LEU A 65 -7.65 14.05 11.55
N ARG A 66 -6.86 14.22 12.62
CA ARG A 66 -5.49 13.70 12.66
C ARG A 66 -5.44 12.18 12.69
N MET A 67 -6.32 11.53 13.45
CA MET A 67 -6.47 10.07 13.42
C MET A 67 -6.81 9.57 12.01
N LEU A 68 -7.75 10.23 11.31
CA LEU A 68 -8.13 9.85 9.95
C LEU A 68 -6.95 9.98 8.98
N ARG A 69 -6.18 11.07 9.09
CA ARG A 69 -4.99 11.29 8.26
C ARG A 69 -3.92 10.23 8.52
N LEU A 70 -3.63 9.91 9.78
CA LEU A 70 -2.71 8.84 10.16
C LEU A 70 -3.15 7.48 9.59
N THR A 71 -4.43 7.15 9.72
CA THR A 71 -4.97 5.89 9.21
C THR A 71 -4.88 5.81 7.68
N ARG A 72 -5.10 6.93 6.99
CA ARG A 72 -4.96 7.03 5.54
C ARG A 72 -3.50 6.89 5.09
N ALA A 73 -2.58 7.62 5.73
CA ALA A 73 -1.14 7.53 5.44
C ALA A 73 -0.61 6.11 5.66
N GLN A 74 -0.99 5.46 6.76
CA GLN A 74 -0.61 4.07 7.05
C GLN A 74 -1.13 3.09 6.00
N ARG A 75 -2.36 3.27 5.51
CA ARG A 75 -2.92 2.42 4.44
C ARG A 75 -2.20 2.63 3.12
N GLU A 76 -1.90 3.88 2.78
CA GLU A 76 -1.17 4.22 1.55
C GLU A 76 0.23 3.59 1.57
N LEU A 77 0.98 3.75 2.67
CA LEU A 77 2.29 3.13 2.85
C LEU A 77 2.20 1.60 2.72
N ARG A 78 1.25 0.95 3.40
CA ARG A 78 1.04 -0.50 3.29
C ARG A 78 0.74 -0.96 1.87
N ARG A 79 -0.03 -0.16 1.13
CA ARG A 79 -0.38 -0.48 -0.25
C ARG A 79 0.86 -0.40 -1.14
N ARG A 80 1.61 0.71 -1.07
CA ARG A 80 2.84 0.90 -1.85
C ARG A 80 3.90 -0.14 -1.53
N VAL A 81 4.13 -0.43 -0.25
CA VAL A 81 5.06 -1.49 0.16
C VAL A 81 4.60 -2.85 -0.36
N GLY A 82 3.30 -3.16 -0.26
CA GLY A 82 2.74 -4.40 -0.78
C GLY A 82 2.77 -4.50 -2.31
N ASP A 83 2.78 -3.38 -3.03
CA ASP A 83 2.95 -3.35 -4.47
C ASP A 83 4.44 -3.54 -4.83
N GLY A 84 5.36 -2.88 -4.12
CA GLY A 84 6.80 -3.05 -4.32
C GLY A 84 7.32 -4.45 -4.00
N VAL A 85 6.82 -5.08 -2.93
CA VAL A 85 7.13 -6.49 -2.63
C VAL A 85 6.61 -7.41 -3.74
N ARG A 86 5.45 -7.11 -4.34
CA ARG A 86 4.90 -7.90 -5.45
C ARG A 86 5.67 -7.73 -6.75
N THR A 87 6.24 -6.56 -7.00
CA THR A 87 7.08 -6.29 -8.17
C THR A 87 8.55 -6.65 -7.95
N GLY A 88 8.92 -7.16 -6.77
CA GLY A 88 10.31 -7.49 -6.44
C GLY A 88 11.21 -6.28 -6.22
N ALA A 89 10.64 -5.08 -6.02
CA ALA A 89 11.42 -3.87 -5.79
C ALA A 89 12.15 -3.92 -4.44
N TYR A 90 13.43 -3.52 -4.42
CA TYR A 90 14.20 -3.41 -3.19
C TYR A 90 13.77 -2.17 -2.41
N LEU A 91 13.01 -2.37 -1.33
CA LEU A 91 12.51 -1.31 -0.45
C LEU A 91 13.34 -1.17 0.84
N GLY A 92 14.54 -1.77 0.89
CA GLY A 92 15.35 -1.86 2.10
C GLY A 92 14.59 -2.51 3.26
N ASP A 93 14.73 -1.94 4.46
CA ASP A 93 14.11 -2.45 5.70
C ASP A 93 12.64 -2.01 5.89
N VAL A 94 12.09 -1.21 4.97
CA VAL A 94 10.73 -0.64 5.11
C VAL A 94 9.66 -1.73 5.34
N PRO A 95 9.65 -2.87 4.62
CA PRO A 95 8.70 -3.95 4.88
C PRO A 95 8.82 -4.54 6.29
N ALA A 96 10.05 -4.70 6.80
CA ALA A 96 10.32 -5.24 8.13
C ALA A 96 9.96 -4.24 9.25
N MET A 97 10.07 -2.93 8.99
CA MET A 97 9.69 -1.87 9.93
C MET A 97 8.18 -1.63 10.01
N LEU A 98 7.40 -2.14 9.04
CA LEU A 98 5.99 -1.84 8.89
C LEU A 98 5.11 -2.24 10.10
N PRO A 99 5.30 -3.41 10.75
CA PRO A 99 4.58 -3.76 11.98
C PRO A 99 4.87 -2.79 13.14
N ARG A 100 6.11 -2.31 13.25
CA ARG A 100 6.52 -1.35 14.28
C ARG A 100 5.86 0.01 14.05
N LEU A 101 5.86 0.51 12.83
CA LEU A 101 5.17 1.76 12.45
C LEU A 101 3.66 1.67 12.68
N GLN A 102 3.07 0.49 12.47
CA GLN A 102 1.66 0.26 12.76
C GLN A 102 1.37 0.35 14.27
N ALA A 103 2.18 -0.32 15.10
CA ALA A 103 2.03 -0.26 16.55
C ALA A 103 2.17 1.17 17.09
N GLU A 104 3.08 1.97 16.52
CA GLU A 104 3.24 3.37 16.88
C GLU A 104 2.03 4.23 16.46
N THR A 105 1.52 4.01 15.25
CA THR A 105 0.29 4.66 14.77
C THR A 105 -0.90 4.35 15.69
N ASP A 106 -1.05 3.09 16.10
CA ASP A 106 -2.11 2.66 17.00
C ASP A 106 -1.96 3.27 18.40
N ARG A 107 -0.73 3.34 18.94
CA ARG A 107 -0.43 4.00 20.20
C ARG A 107 -0.82 5.48 20.18
N ILE A 108 -0.44 6.20 19.13
CA ILE A 108 -0.79 7.62 18.96
C ILE A 108 -2.31 7.79 18.84
N ARG A 109 -2.98 6.93 18.07
CA ARG A 109 -4.44 6.97 17.89
C ARG A 109 -5.18 6.73 19.20
N ILE A 110 -4.77 5.74 19.99
CA ILE A 110 -5.34 5.46 21.31
C ILE A 110 -5.12 6.66 22.23
N GLY A 111 -3.93 7.25 22.24
CA GLY A 111 -3.64 8.47 23.00
C GLY A 111 -4.58 9.62 22.62
N LEU A 112 -4.75 9.86 21.31
CA LEU A 112 -5.59 10.95 20.80
C LEU A 112 -7.06 10.72 21.14
N GLY A 113 -7.50 9.47 21.27
CA GLY A 113 -8.88 9.11 21.64
C GLY A 113 -9.16 9.24 23.14
N ARG A 114 -8.12 9.17 23.97
CA ARG A 114 -8.24 9.29 25.43
C ARG A 114 -8.14 10.74 25.91
N GLN A 115 -7.52 11.65 25.16
CA GLN A 115 -7.27 13.01 25.64
C GLN A 115 -8.37 14.02 25.27
N PRO A 116 -8.74 14.95 26.19
CA PRO A 116 -9.97 15.70 26.07
C PRO A 116 -9.84 17.01 25.29
N GLY A 117 -8.67 17.40 24.79
CA GLY A 117 -8.53 18.63 24.03
C GLY A 117 -7.09 19.12 23.81
N ALA A 118 -6.90 19.83 22.70
CA ALA A 118 -5.64 20.48 22.31
C ALA A 118 -5.18 21.60 23.26
N ALA A 119 -6.05 22.02 24.20
CA ALA A 119 -5.75 23.06 25.18
C ALA A 119 -4.74 22.61 26.26
N THR A 120 -4.63 21.31 26.52
CA THR A 120 -3.69 20.77 27.50
C THR A 120 -2.27 20.65 26.92
N PRO A 121 -1.21 20.85 27.72
CA PRO A 121 0.17 20.67 27.26
C PRO A 121 0.43 19.26 26.74
N ALA A 122 -0.11 18.24 27.41
CA ALA A 122 -0.02 16.85 26.97
C ALA A 122 -0.75 16.63 25.61
N GLY A 123 -1.91 17.28 25.40
CA GLY A 123 -2.63 17.26 24.13
C GLY A 123 -1.84 17.90 22.98
N ARG A 124 -1.18 19.03 23.24
CA ARG A 124 -0.30 19.67 22.25
C ARG A 124 0.89 18.78 21.88
N GLN A 125 1.55 18.19 22.87
CA GLN A 125 2.66 17.26 22.63
C GLN A 125 2.23 16.05 21.81
N LEU A 126 1.05 15.51 22.10
CA LEU A 126 0.51 14.36 21.37
C LEU A 126 0.14 14.70 19.93
N LEU A 127 -0.43 15.88 19.69
CA LEU A 127 -0.67 16.38 18.33
C LEU A 127 0.65 16.59 17.57
N ALA A 128 1.65 17.19 18.21
CA ALA A 128 2.98 17.35 17.60
C ALA A 128 3.68 16.00 17.32
N ALA A 129 3.46 14.99 18.17
CA ALA A 129 3.93 13.63 17.91
C ALA A 129 3.19 13.00 16.72
N ALA A 130 1.87 13.17 16.64
CA ALA A 130 1.08 12.73 15.49
C ALA A 130 1.51 13.42 14.19
N ASP A 131 1.91 14.70 14.26
CA ASP A 131 2.38 15.48 13.12
C ASP A 131 3.72 14.98 12.59
N ARG A 132 4.67 14.75 13.50
CA ARG A 132 5.97 14.16 13.14
C ARG A 132 5.81 12.76 12.56
N HIS A 133 5.00 11.92 13.20
CA HIS A 133 4.75 10.57 12.72
C HIS A 133 4.08 10.56 11.35
N LEU A 134 3.13 11.47 11.12
CA LEU A 134 2.50 11.63 9.80
C LEU A 134 3.53 12.04 8.74
N ALA A 135 4.42 12.99 9.05
CA ALA A 135 5.49 13.39 8.12
C ALA A 135 6.38 12.18 7.78
N THR A 136 6.82 11.41 8.78
CA THR A 136 7.61 10.19 8.56
C THR A 136 6.88 9.17 7.67
N LEU A 137 5.58 8.95 7.90
CA LEU A 137 4.79 8.04 7.06
C LEU A 137 4.67 8.54 5.61
N THR A 138 4.54 9.85 5.41
CA THR A 138 4.50 10.46 4.08
C THR A 138 5.85 10.34 3.39
N ASP A 139 6.95 10.69 4.06
CA ASP A 139 8.30 10.59 3.52
C ASP A 139 8.64 9.16 3.10
N LEU A 140 8.32 8.17 3.94
CA LEU A 140 8.51 6.75 3.61
C LEU A 140 7.63 6.30 2.44
N SER A 141 6.40 6.81 2.37
CA SER A 141 5.48 6.49 1.29
C SER A 141 5.96 7.08 -0.04
N ASP A 142 6.51 8.29 -0.01
CA ASP A 142 7.05 8.98 -1.19
C ASP A 142 8.38 8.41 -1.63
N ALA A 143 9.25 8.02 -0.69
CA ALA A 143 10.45 7.23 -0.98
C ALA A 143 10.09 5.90 -1.66
N ALA A 144 9.13 5.15 -1.12
CA ALA A 144 8.67 3.91 -1.74
C ALA A 144 8.05 4.15 -3.13
N ALA A 145 7.31 5.26 -3.33
CA ALA A 145 6.78 5.62 -4.64
C ALA A 145 7.89 5.99 -5.63
N ALA A 146 8.92 6.71 -5.20
CA ALA A 146 10.08 7.04 -6.02
C ALA A 146 10.82 5.77 -6.45
N THR A 147 11.02 4.82 -5.53
CA THR A 147 11.62 3.52 -5.86
C THR A 147 10.78 2.74 -6.87
N LEU A 148 9.45 2.76 -6.74
CA LEU A 148 8.54 2.10 -7.69
C LEU A 148 8.46 2.78 -9.05
N ALA A 149 8.77 4.08 -9.13
CA ALA A 149 8.78 4.84 -10.37
C ALA A 149 10.10 4.71 -11.15
N LEU A 150 11.16 4.17 -10.54
CA LEU A 150 12.40 3.88 -11.24
C LEU A 150 12.11 2.82 -12.33
N PRO A 151 12.51 3.08 -13.59
CA PRO A 151 12.31 2.12 -14.66
C PRO A 151 13.06 0.83 -14.34
N ALA A 152 12.45 -0.32 -14.65
CA ALA A 152 12.99 -1.67 -14.45
C ALA A 152 14.31 -1.96 -15.22
N ALA A 153 14.98 -0.94 -15.77
CA ALA A 153 16.31 -1.04 -16.34
C ALA A 153 17.34 -1.54 -15.32
N GLU A 154 17.11 -1.41 -14.01
CA GLU A 154 17.94 -2.08 -12.97
C GLU A 154 17.78 -3.61 -12.96
N GLY A 155 16.78 -4.17 -13.65
CA GLY A 155 16.73 -5.60 -13.96
C GLY A 155 17.92 -6.04 -14.82
N THR A 156 18.48 -5.15 -15.66
CA THR A 156 19.75 -5.44 -16.35
C THR A 156 20.91 -5.43 -15.39
N LEU A 157 20.93 -4.57 -14.36
CA LEU A 157 22.00 -4.58 -13.35
C LEU A 157 22.02 -5.86 -12.51
N SER A 158 20.86 -6.40 -12.14
CA SER A 158 20.77 -7.71 -11.48
C SER A 158 21.30 -8.82 -12.38
N GLN A 159 20.91 -8.81 -13.66
CA GLN A 159 21.33 -9.80 -14.64
C GLN A 159 22.84 -9.67 -14.98
N GLU A 160 23.34 -8.45 -15.13
CA GLU A 160 24.76 -8.13 -15.32
C GLU A 160 25.59 -8.53 -14.10
N ALA A 161 25.07 -8.36 -12.88
CA ALA A 161 25.74 -8.81 -11.66
C ALA A 161 25.79 -10.34 -11.56
N GLU A 162 24.74 -11.05 -11.97
CA GLU A 162 24.73 -12.51 -12.07
C GLU A 162 25.70 -13.02 -13.14
N GLU A 163 25.73 -12.39 -14.32
CA GLU A 163 26.67 -12.70 -15.39
C GLU A 163 28.13 -12.44 -14.95
N ALA A 164 28.40 -11.33 -14.28
CA ALA A 164 29.72 -11.00 -13.74
C ALA A 164 30.15 -12.02 -12.66
N ALA A 165 29.24 -12.40 -11.76
CA ALA A 165 29.51 -13.41 -10.74
C ALA A 165 29.76 -14.80 -11.38
N HIS A 166 29.04 -15.13 -12.44
CA HIS A 166 29.26 -16.35 -13.20
C HIS A 166 30.62 -16.35 -13.91
N GLY A 167 30.99 -15.24 -14.56
CA GLY A 167 32.29 -15.05 -15.18
C GLY A 167 33.45 -15.18 -14.18
N LEU A 168 33.31 -14.60 -12.98
CA LEU A 168 34.28 -14.74 -11.89
C LEU A 168 34.46 -16.20 -11.44
N ARG A 169 33.37 -16.96 -11.35
CA ARG A 169 33.43 -18.40 -10.98
C ARG A 169 34.12 -19.22 -12.05
N LEU A 170 33.82 -18.97 -13.32
CA LEU A 170 34.49 -19.64 -14.44
C LEU A 170 35.98 -19.30 -14.47
N TYR A 171 36.34 -18.03 -14.26
CA TYR A 171 37.73 -17.60 -14.18
C TYR A 171 38.46 -18.26 -13.00
N ALA A 172 37.84 -18.30 -11.82
CA ALA A 172 38.41 -18.96 -10.65
C ALA A 172 38.60 -20.47 -10.86
N ALA A 173 37.65 -21.15 -11.52
CA ALA A 173 37.77 -22.56 -11.88
C ALA A 173 38.91 -22.80 -12.87
N ALA A 174 38.99 -22.00 -13.94
CA ALA A 174 40.08 -22.09 -14.92
C ALA A 174 41.45 -21.83 -14.29
N TYR A 175 41.54 -20.85 -13.39
CA TYR A 175 42.76 -20.55 -12.64
C TYR A 175 43.15 -21.73 -11.73
N ALA A 176 42.19 -22.37 -11.07
CA ALA A 176 42.42 -23.55 -10.24
C ALA A 176 42.88 -24.77 -11.06
N GLU A 177 42.44 -24.94 -12.31
CA GLU A 177 42.94 -25.99 -13.20
C GLU A 177 44.38 -25.73 -13.65
N LEU A 178 44.73 -24.47 -13.94
CA LEU A 178 46.09 -24.08 -14.36
C LEU A 178 47.12 -24.15 -13.22
N THR A 179 46.70 -23.86 -11.99
CA THR A 179 47.58 -23.82 -10.81
C THR A 179 47.47 -25.05 -9.93
N GLY A 180 46.48 -25.90 -10.18
CA GLY A 180 46.30 -27.17 -9.49
C GLY A 180 47.47 -28.11 -9.79
N PRO A 181 47.87 -28.95 -8.83
CA PRO A 181 48.91 -29.94 -9.07
C PRO A 181 48.47 -30.81 -10.24
N THR A 182 49.24 -30.78 -11.34
CA THR A 182 49.09 -31.75 -12.42
C THR A 182 49.26 -33.10 -11.75
N ALA A 183 48.15 -33.80 -11.52
CA ALA A 183 48.17 -35.19 -11.14
C ALA A 183 48.79 -35.92 -12.32
N SER A 184 50.12 -35.97 -12.31
CA SER A 184 50.92 -36.84 -13.13
C SER A 184 50.49 -38.24 -12.73
N THR A 185 49.47 -38.74 -13.43
CA THR A 185 49.18 -40.15 -13.54
C THR A 185 50.38 -40.76 -14.25
N VAL A 186 51.46 -40.95 -13.48
CA VAL A 186 52.56 -41.83 -13.83
C VAL A 186 51.91 -43.20 -14.00
N PRO A 187 51.92 -43.80 -15.19
CA PRO A 187 51.38 -45.13 -15.37
C PRO A 187 52.24 -46.07 -14.52
N GLN A 188 51.61 -46.64 -13.50
CA GLN A 188 52.21 -47.69 -12.66
C GLN A 188 52.43 -48.91 -13.56
N ARG A 189 53.57 -48.89 -14.24
CA ARG A 189 54.04 -49.93 -15.13
C ARG A 189 54.32 -51.16 -14.28
N MET A 190 53.58 -52.22 -14.61
CA MET A 190 53.76 -53.62 -14.24
C MET A 190 55.08 -53.98 -13.54
N ALA A 191 54.96 -54.52 -12.33
CA ALA A 191 55.80 -55.59 -11.82
C ALA A 191 54.80 -56.66 -11.33
N GLY A 192 54.82 -57.90 -11.82
CA GLY A 192 55.98 -58.75 -12.05
C GLY A 192 55.86 -59.88 -11.05
#